data_AF-A0A350JM67-F1
#
_entry.id   AF-A0A350JM67-F1
#
_cell.length_a   1.000
_cell.length_b   1.000
_cell.length_c   1.000
_cell.angle_alpha   90.00
_cell.angle_beta   90.00
_cell.angle_gamma   90.00
#
_symmetry.space_group_name_H-M   'P 1'
#
loop_
_entity.id
_entity.type
_entity.pdbx_description
1 polymer ?
#
loop_
_entity_poly.entity_id
_entity_poly.type
_entity_poly.pdbx_seq_one_letter_code
_entity_poly.pdbx_strand_id
1 'polypeptide(L)'
;MRNILAISWILALSLTTQLATAQSYYFEQYSVREGLAQSNVYDILIDEGGYIWLGTGSGASRFDGLTFINFNTEDGMAASGVRTILQDVQGRIWFGHNNGGVSVFEGDSMKVVFQLGGDITHIMEDRSANI
;
A
#
# COMPACT_ATOMS: atom_id res chain seq x y z
N MET A 1 -65.68 11.05 -3.55
CA MET A 1 -64.83 10.01 -2.91
C MET A 1 -63.63 9.55 -3.76
N ARG A 2 -63.74 9.41 -5.09
CA ARG A 2 -62.61 8.96 -5.95
C ARG A 2 -61.35 9.86 -5.94
N ASN A 3 -61.50 11.18 -5.79
CA ASN A 3 -60.35 12.10 -5.84
C ASN A 3 -59.54 12.15 -4.53
N ILE A 4 -60.16 11.86 -3.38
CA ILE A 4 -59.49 11.91 -2.07
C ILE A 4 -58.53 10.72 -1.91
N LEU A 5 -58.90 9.56 -2.45
CA LEU A 5 -58.03 8.38 -2.47
C LEU A 5 -56.81 8.61 -3.36
N ALA A 6 -56.97 9.20 -4.55
CA ALA A 6 -55.86 9.48 -5.47
C ALA A 6 -54.81 10.45 -4.88
N ILE A 7 -55.25 11.47 -4.13
CA ILE A 7 -54.37 12.43 -3.46
C ILE A 7 -53.63 11.77 -2.28
N SER A 8 -54.28 10.84 -1.58
CA SER A 8 -53.65 10.06 -0.50
C SER A 8 -52.52 9.15 -1.00
N TRP A 9 -52.62 8.60 -2.21
CA TRP A 9 -51.55 7.77 -2.81
C TRP A 9 -50.35 8.60 -3.29
N ILE A 10 -50.58 9.83 -3.77
CA ILE A 10 -49.51 10.74 -4.22
C ILE A 10 -48.71 11.30 -3.02
N LEU A 11 -49.39 11.63 -1.91
CA LEU A 11 -48.74 12.05 -0.66
C LEU A 11 -47.96 10.92 0.01
N ALA A 12 -48.43 9.67 -0.10
CA ALA A 12 -47.72 8.50 0.42
C ALA A 12 -46.42 8.21 -0.37
N LEU A 13 -46.40 8.43 -1.70
CA LEU A 13 -45.20 8.28 -2.52
C LEU A 13 -44.15 9.37 -2.27
N SER A 14 -44.56 10.58 -1.87
CA SER A 14 -43.62 11.68 -1.56
C SER A 14 -42.92 11.52 -0.20
N LEU A 15 -43.40 10.61 0.66
CA LEU A 15 -42.83 10.40 2.00
C LEU A 15 -41.68 9.37 2.02
N THR A 16 -41.39 8.70 0.90
CA THR A 16 -40.39 7.62 0.84
C THR A 16 -39.13 7.97 0.05
N THR A 17 -38.98 9.19 -0.47
CA THR A 17 -37.68 9.61 -1.01
C THR A 17 -36.77 10.05 0.13
N GLN A 18 -36.37 9.09 0.98
CA GLN A 18 -35.15 9.27 1.75
C GLN A 18 -34.04 9.44 0.72
N LEU A 19 -33.39 10.61 0.72
CA LEU A 19 -32.16 10.82 -0.03
C LEU A 19 -31.18 9.75 0.44
N ALA A 20 -30.90 8.77 -0.41
CA ALA A 20 -29.83 7.84 -0.18
C ALA A 20 -28.53 8.66 -0.19
N THR A 21 -28.02 9.04 0.98
CA THR A 21 -26.70 9.64 1.06
C THR A 21 -25.70 8.54 0.77
N ALA A 22 -25.08 8.58 -0.40
CA ALA A 22 -23.84 7.83 -0.60
C ALA A 22 -22.85 8.30 0.46
N GLN A 23 -22.20 7.37 1.17
CA GLN A 23 -21.15 7.70 2.10
C GLN A 23 -20.01 8.38 1.33
N SER A 24 -19.74 9.65 1.64
CA SER A 24 -18.56 10.32 1.11
C SER A 24 -17.37 9.88 1.94
N TYR A 25 -16.45 9.13 1.33
CA TYR A 25 -15.21 8.74 1.99
C TYR A 25 -14.23 9.93 1.95
N TYR A 26 -13.73 10.32 3.13
CA TYR A 26 -12.64 11.26 3.24
C TYR A 26 -11.33 10.53 2.94
N PHE A 27 -10.61 10.97 1.91
CA PHE A 27 -9.28 10.46 1.58
C PHE A 27 -8.27 11.57 1.79
N GLU A 28 -7.23 11.26 2.55
CA GLU A 28 -6.01 12.04 2.55
C GLU A 28 -5.08 11.49 1.47
N GLN A 29 -4.47 12.38 0.69
CA GLN A 29 -3.65 11.99 -0.44
C GLN A 29 -2.18 12.29 -0.13
N TYR A 30 -1.37 11.24 -0.21
CA TYR A 30 0.09 11.35 -0.19
C TYR A 30 0.63 10.96 -1.56
N SER A 31 1.47 11.82 -2.12
CA SER A 31 2.09 11.70 -3.43
C SER A 31 3.56 12.06 -3.35
N VAL A 32 4.20 12.17 -4.52
CA VAL A 32 5.58 12.66 -4.62
C VAL A 32 5.75 14.06 -4.01
N ARG A 33 4.68 14.88 -3.99
CA ARG A 33 4.71 16.21 -3.37
C ARG A 33 4.86 16.15 -1.84
N GLU A 34 4.31 15.11 -1.23
CA GLU A 34 4.35 14.90 0.22
C GLU A 34 5.57 14.05 0.66
N GLY A 35 6.37 13.54 -0.29
CA GLY A 35 7.64 12.87 -0.03
C GLY A 35 7.75 11.42 -0.54
N LEU A 36 6.68 10.86 -1.10
CA LEU A 36 6.71 9.51 -1.69
C LEU A 36 7.77 9.42 -2.81
N ALA A 37 8.56 8.34 -2.84
CA ALA A 37 9.65 8.18 -3.81
C ALA A 37 9.15 8.22 -5.27
N GLN A 38 8.03 7.55 -5.55
CA GLN A 38 7.45 7.50 -6.89
C GLN A 38 5.95 7.19 -6.82
N SER A 39 5.17 7.71 -7.78
CA SER A 39 3.70 7.68 -7.75
C SER A 39 3.06 6.30 -7.91
N ASN A 40 3.77 5.32 -8.47
CA ASN A 40 3.25 3.97 -8.66
C ASN A 40 3.67 3.12 -7.47
N VAL A 41 2.74 2.91 -6.55
CA VAL A 41 2.89 2.00 -5.42
C VAL A 41 2.39 0.62 -5.84
N TYR A 42 3.23 -0.40 -5.70
CA TYR A 42 2.94 -1.79 -6.08
C TYR A 42 2.62 -2.69 -4.89
N ASP A 43 3.18 -2.39 -3.71
CA ASP A 43 2.92 -3.14 -2.49
C ASP A 43 2.98 -2.24 -1.26
N ILE A 44 2.26 -2.61 -0.20
CA ILE A 44 2.18 -1.89 1.07
C ILE A 44 2.26 -2.89 2.22
N LEU A 45 3.17 -2.65 3.15
CA LEU A 45 3.34 -3.43 4.37
C LEU A 45 3.32 -2.48 5.58
N ILE A 46 2.60 -2.86 6.64
CA ILE A 46 2.74 -2.21 7.94
C ILE A 46 3.62 -3.12 8.79
N ASP A 47 4.75 -2.61 9.27
CA ASP A 47 5.63 -3.38 10.14
C ASP A 47 5.15 -3.41 11.60
N GLU A 48 5.75 -4.29 12.41
CA GLU A 48 5.50 -4.39 13.85
C GLU A 48 5.74 -3.08 14.63
N GLY A 49 6.54 -2.16 14.09
CA GLY A 49 6.77 -0.83 14.66
C GLY A 49 5.69 0.20 14.29
N GLY A 50 4.76 -0.15 13.40
CA GLY A 50 3.71 0.73 12.89
C GLY A 50 4.15 1.61 11.72
N TYR A 51 5.35 1.41 11.16
CA TYR A 51 5.76 2.11 9.94
C TYR A 51 5.10 1.48 8.72
N ILE A 52 4.70 2.33 7.78
CA ILE A 52 4.14 1.91 6.50
C ILE A 52 5.27 1.89 5.48
N TRP A 53 5.57 0.71 4.96
CA TRP A 53 6.49 0.50 3.85
C TRP A 53 5.73 0.43 2.53
N LEU A 54 6.20 1.19 1.54
CA LEU A 54 5.59 1.28 0.22
C LEU A 54 6.61 0.88 -0.84
N GLY A 55 6.29 -0.16 -1.61
CA GLY A 55 7.10 -0.60 -2.73
C GLY A 55 6.74 0.23 -3.96
N THR A 56 7.69 0.95 -4.53
CA THR A 56 7.43 1.93 -5.60
C THR A 56 8.16 1.57 -6.90
N GLY A 57 7.84 2.28 -7.97
CA GLY A 57 8.55 2.14 -9.25
C GLY A 57 10.03 2.51 -9.21
N SER A 58 10.49 3.20 -8.17
CA SER A 58 11.86 3.70 -8.04
C SER A 58 12.46 3.44 -6.65
N GLY A 59 12.20 2.26 -6.07
CA GLY A 59 12.70 1.87 -4.75
C GLY A 59 11.57 1.73 -3.74
N ALA A 60 11.85 2.00 -2.47
CA ALA A 60 10.86 1.93 -1.39
C ALA A 60 10.73 3.26 -0.63
N SER A 61 9.57 3.49 -0.04
CA SER A 61 9.35 4.57 0.93
C SER A 61 8.89 3.98 2.26
N ARG A 62 9.40 4.50 3.38
CA ARG A 62 8.90 4.23 4.73
C ARG A 62 8.22 5.49 5.26
N PHE A 63 7.00 5.35 5.76
CA PHE A 63 6.16 6.43 6.25
C PHE A 63 5.81 6.20 7.72
N ASP A 64 6.01 7.23 8.55
CA ASP A 64 5.73 7.20 9.99
C ASP A 64 4.37 7.82 10.37
N GLY A 65 3.57 8.21 9.38
CA GLY A 65 2.32 8.96 9.57
C GLY A 65 2.47 10.48 9.39
N LEU A 66 3.70 10.98 9.30
CA LEU A 66 4.02 12.41 9.14
C LEU A 66 5.01 12.67 8.00
N THR A 67 6.03 11.83 7.87
CA THR A 67 7.17 12.02 6.96
C THR A 67 7.57 10.72 6.26
N PHE A 68 8.10 10.87 5.04
CA PHE A 68 8.64 9.77 4.26
C PHE A 68 10.17 9.73 4.33
N ILE A 69 10.72 8.52 4.45
CA ILE A 69 12.12 8.19 4.20
C ILE A 69 12.17 7.29 2.97
N ASN A 70 12.97 7.65 1.97
CA ASN A 70 13.06 6.93 0.70
C ASN A 70 14.36 6.14 0.62
N PHE A 71 14.28 4.94 0.06
CA PHE A 71 15.42 4.05 -0.14
C PHE A 71 15.55 3.68 -1.62
N ASN A 72 16.77 3.72 -2.14
CA ASN A 72 17.10 3.35 -3.51
C ASN A 72 18.48 2.67 -3.61
N THR A 73 19.03 2.56 -4.82
CA THR A 73 20.35 1.97 -5.08
C THR A 73 21.50 2.63 -4.33
N GLU A 74 21.44 3.94 -4.09
CA GLU A 74 22.43 4.69 -3.32
C GLU A 74 22.44 4.26 -1.85
N ASP A 75 21.32 3.75 -1.35
CA ASP A 75 21.16 3.25 0.01
C ASP A 75 21.48 1.74 0.13
N GLY A 76 21.76 1.05 -0.98
CA GLY A 76 22.06 -0.39 -1.00
C GLY A 76 20.91 -1.29 -1.44
N MET A 77 19.85 -0.75 -2.05
CA MET A 77 18.80 -1.54 -2.70
C MET A 77 19.23 -2.06 -4.09
N ALA A 78 18.55 -3.10 -4.59
CA ALA A 78 18.74 -3.56 -5.95
C ALA A 78 18.20 -2.52 -6.98
N ALA A 79 18.81 -2.51 -8.17
CA ALA A 79 18.61 -1.48 -9.20
C ALA A 79 17.32 -1.63 -10.02
N SER A 80 16.17 -1.44 -9.36
CA SER A 80 14.85 -1.47 -9.99
C SER A 80 13.73 -1.21 -8.97
N GLY A 81 12.52 -0.96 -9.47
CA GLY A 81 11.32 -0.79 -8.62
C GLY A 81 11.00 -2.03 -7.79
N VAL A 82 10.43 -1.80 -6.62
CA VAL A 82 9.97 -2.83 -5.67
C VAL A 82 8.56 -3.29 -6.06
N ARG A 83 8.35 -4.60 -6.06
CA ARG A 83 7.08 -5.25 -6.39
C ARG A 83 6.40 -5.95 -5.23
N THR A 84 7.17 -6.37 -4.23
CA THR A 84 6.64 -7.06 -3.07
C THR A 84 7.48 -6.75 -1.84
N ILE A 85 6.85 -6.68 -0.68
CA ILE A 85 7.47 -6.43 0.61
C ILE A 85 6.97 -7.47 1.61
N LEU A 86 7.88 -8.01 2.43
CA LEU A 86 7.56 -8.94 3.51
C LEU A 86 8.35 -8.58 4.77
N GLN A 87 7.70 -8.53 5.93
CA GLN A 87 8.39 -8.60 7.22
C GLN A 87 8.49 -10.07 7.64
N ASP A 88 9.69 -10.53 7.97
CA ASP A 88 9.90 -11.88 8.51
C ASP A 88 9.75 -11.94 10.03
N VAL A 89 9.76 -13.14 10.62
CA VAL A 89 9.61 -13.31 12.08
C VAL A 89 10.81 -12.78 12.90
N GLN A 90 11.91 -12.37 12.27
CA GLN A 90 13.00 -11.66 12.93
C GLN A 90 12.86 -10.13 12.82
N GLY A 91 11.80 -9.64 12.19
CA GLY A 91 11.52 -8.23 12.00
C GLY A 91 12.29 -7.58 10.85
N ARG A 92 12.98 -8.37 10.01
CA ARG A 92 13.67 -7.85 8.81
C ARG A 92 12.65 -7.61 7.71
N ILE A 93 12.86 -6.54 6.94
CA ILE A 93 11.97 -6.19 5.83
C ILE A 93 12.64 -6.59 4.52
N TRP A 94 12.03 -7.51 3.80
CA TRP A 94 12.49 -8.01 2.51
C TRP A 94 11.78 -7.30 1.38
N PHE A 95 12.52 -6.97 0.33
CA PHE A 95 12.03 -6.27 -0.85
C PHE A 95 12.33 -7.11 -2.08
N GLY A 96 11.28 -7.48 -2.82
CA GLY A 96 11.40 -8.14 -4.11
C GLY A 96 11.33 -7.10 -5.22
N HIS A 97 12.30 -7.11 -6.13
CA HIS A 97 12.41 -6.11 -7.19
C HIS A 97 12.04 -6.65 -8.57
N ASN A 98 11.68 -5.74 -9.48
CA ASN A 98 11.72 -6.05 -10.91
C ASN A 98 13.14 -6.48 -11.30
N ASN A 99 13.30 -7.30 -12.34
CA ASN A 99 14.57 -7.86 -12.79
C ASN A 99 15.28 -8.78 -11.79
N GLY A 100 14.67 -9.14 -10.66
CA GLY A 100 15.09 -10.29 -9.85
C GLY A 100 15.96 -9.98 -8.64
N GLY A 101 16.20 -8.70 -8.35
CA GLY A 101 16.93 -8.32 -7.15
C GLY A 101 16.10 -8.58 -5.89
N VAL A 102 16.74 -9.01 -4.82
CA VAL A 102 16.16 -8.98 -3.47
C VAL A 102 17.06 -8.23 -2.54
N SER A 103 16.45 -7.28 -1.83
CA SER A 103 17.09 -6.48 -0.80
C SER A 103 16.45 -6.75 0.56
N VAL A 104 17.19 -6.51 1.63
CA VAL A 104 16.71 -6.62 3.00
C VAL A 104 17.12 -5.38 3.79
N PHE A 105 16.19 -4.88 4.60
CA PHE A 105 16.42 -3.84 5.60
C PHE A 105 16.49 -4.49 6.98
N GLU A 106 17.61 -4.30 7.66
CA GLU A 106 17.93 -4.89 8.97
C GLU A 106 18.85 -3.94 9.74
N GLY A 107 18.51 -3.60 10.98
CA GLY A 107 19.35 -2.73 11.83
C GLY A 107 19.67 -1.38 11.19
N ASP A 108 18.66 -0.71 10.62
CA ASP A 108 18.77 0.56 9.90
C ASP A 108 19.66 0.56 8.65
N SER A 109 20.01 -0.62 8.14
CA SER A 109 20.84 -0.77 6.95
C SER A 109 20.11 -1.55 5.87
N MET A 110 20.28 -1.13 4.62
CA MET A 110 19.76 -1.81 3.44
C MET A 110 20.88 -2.55 2.71
N LYS A 111 20.62 -3.78 2.27
CA LYS A 111 21.58 -4.58 1.50
C LYS A 111 20.89 -5.48 0.47
N VAL A 112 21.52 -5.67 -0.68
CA VAL A 112 21.14 -6.72 -1.65
C VAL A 112 21.64 -8.07 -1.15
N VAL A 113 20.75 -9.07 -1.12
CA VAL A 113 21.06 -10.44 -0.68
C VAL A 113 21.24 -11.42 -1.83
N PHE A 114 20.47 -11.26 -2.90
CA PHE A 114 20.54 -12.09 -4.08
C PHE A 114 20.00 -11.37 -5.31
N GLN A 115 20.41 -11.86 -6.48
CA GLN A 115 19.95 -11.40 -7.79
C GLN A 115 19.57 -12.62 -8.61
N LEU A 116 18.28 -12.78 -8.87
CA LEU A 116 17.72 -13.80 -9.75
C LEU A 116 17.49 -13.21 -11.16
N GLY A 117 17.17 -14.09 -12.11
CA GLY A 117 16.65 -13.68 -13.42
C GLY A 117 15.13 -13.59 -13.38
N GLY A 118 14.57 -12.46 -13.81
CA GLY A 118 13.12 -12.22 -13.87
C GLY A 118 12.55 -11.57 -12.61
N ASP A 119 11.34 -11.01 -12.70
CA ASP A 119 10.74 -10.21 -11.62
C ASP A 119 10.43 -11.02 -10.37
N ILE A 120 10.74 -10.47 -9.20
CA ILE A 120 10.27 -11.01 -7.92
C ILE A 120 8.86 -10.47 -7.67
N THR A 121 7.86 -11.32 -7.87
CA THR A 121 6.44 -10.93 -7.76
C THR A 121 5.86 -11.15 -6.36
N HIS A 122 6.47 -12.04 -5.57
CA HIS A 122 6.06 -12.33 -4.20
C HIS A 122 7.23 -12.88 -3.39
N ILE A 123 7.24 -12.61 -2.08
CA ILE A 123 8.15 -13.22 -1.10
C ILE A 123 7.29 -13.81 0.01
N MET A 124 7.65 -14.99 0.49
CA MET A 124 6.92 -15.64 1.58
C MET A 124 7.90 -16.28 2.55
N GLU A 125 7.52 -16.32 3.83
CA GLU A 125 8.27 -17.03 4.85
C GLU A 125 7.61 -18.39 5.14
N ASP A 126 8.41 -19.45 5.17
CA ASP A 126 7.94 -20.80 5.52
C ASP A 126 7.80 -20.97 7.05
N ARG A 127 7.25 -22.12 7.48
CA ARG A 127 7.06 -22.42 8.91
C ARG A 127 8.36 -22.61 9.70
N SER A 128 9.48 -22.75 9.02
CA SER A 128 10.81 -22.88 9.60
C SER A 128 11.58 -21.56 9.60
N ALA A 129 10.92 -20.44 9.27
CA ALA A 129 11.49 -19.10 9.16
C ALA A 129 12.51 -18.96 8.02
N ASN A 130 12.32 -19.69 6.92
CA ASN A 130 13.08 -19.47 5.68
C ASN A 130 12.28 -18.59 4.72
N ILE A 131 13.01 -17.72 4.02
CA ILE A 131 12.51 -16.87 2.94
C ILE A 131 12.69 -17.56 1.59
#